data_AF-A0A518G8J1-F1
#
_entry.id   AF-A0A518G8J1-F1
#
_cell.length_a   1.000
_cell.length_b   1.000
_cell.length_c   1.000
_cell.angle_alpha   90.00
_cell.angle_beta   90.00
_cell.angle_gamma   90.00
#
_symmetry.space_group_name_H-M   'P 1'
#
loop_
_entity.id
_entity.type
_entity.pdbx_description
1 polymer ?
#
loop_
_entity_poly.entity_id
_entity_poly.type
_entity_poly.pdbx_seq_one_letter_code
_entity_poly.pdbx_strand_id
1 'polypeptide(L)'
;MQQSVANGSFAGGGFLFGNSPRTGRCLMLLPILLCSLVGSIRGQEQLKDEAAAVSDDVPAAEIGEHPAEPMVADDAVPLAAEAEGMVAPLAVIEPAEVQVEDVINEFQAPGDVRIQLLLNYVSVQAGLARRTCELSDQQELRLKEIDQAWLAKELQQLERRDVPARGIIGGIARFLGGQAVQPEIQAQQPAEPSEQIPLVFKRIDAEFEGILDETQFAEFRQECDAREQFRREAAAELMVTVLDQHLYLSFDQRAALKEGIAKWGGGQDYYWGFYFQNLQYIPVVPDRVVSPLLTREQKNRLGALQRWDYSRIDLQVQGGDIPPVPFDE
;
A
#
# COMPACT_ATOMS: atom_id res chain seq x y z
N MET A 1 -35.66 -39.03 43.53
CA MET A 1 -35.50 -39.46 42.13
C MET A 1 -34.21 -38.84 41.61
N GLN A 2 -33.13 -39.60 41.66
CA GLN A 2 -31.81 -39.22 41.11
C GLN A 2 -31.75 -39.75 39.68
N GLN A 3 -31.34 -38.90 38.73
CA GLN A 3 -30.92 -39.36 37.41
C GLN A 3 -29.45 -39.04 37.21
N SER A 4 -28.71 -40.14 37.16
CA SER A 4 -27.35 -40.31 36.66
C SER A 4 -27.34 -40.17 35.14
N VAL A 5 -26.39 -39.44 34.58
CA VAL A 5 -26.01 -39.58 33.18
C VAL A 5 -24.48 -39.72 33.13
N ALA A 6 -24.07 -40.84 32.57
CA ALA A 6 -22.71 -41.33 32.49
C ALA A 6 -22.03 -40.93 31.17
N ASN A 7 -20.70 -40.95 31.25
CA ASN A 7 -19.70 -40.76 30.21
C ASN A 7 -19.94 -41.58 28.94
N GLY A 8 -19.68 -40.97 27.78
CA GLY A 8 -19.47 -41.63 26.50
C GLY A 8 -18.15 -41.17 25.89
N SER A 9 -17.13 -42.01 26.00
CA SER A 9 -15.83 -41.92 25.32
C SER A 9 -16.00 -42.34 23.86
N PHE A 10 -15.46 -41.57 22.91
CA PHE A 10 -15.37 -41.97 21.50
C PHE A 10 -13.91 -41.84 21.04
N ALA A 11 -13.30 -42.99 20.80
CA ALA A 11 -11.96 -43.14 20.26
C ALA A 11 -12.05 -43.63 18.81
N GLY A 12 -11.14 -43.12 17.97
CA GLY A 12 -10.53 -43.90 16.89
C GLY A 12 -11.23 -43.89 15.53
N GLY A 13 -10.66 -43.15 14.59
CA GLY A 13 -10.90 -43.31 13.16
C GLY A 13 -9.71 -42.78 12.37
N GLY A 14 -8.74 -43.64 12.06
CA GLY A 14 -7.52 -43.30 11.35
C GLY A 14 -7.78 -42.90 9.89
N PHE A 15 -7.22 -41.76 9.49
CA PHE A 15 -7.16 -41.32 8.11
C PHE A 15 -5.99 -42.01 7.39
N LEU A 16 -6.33 -42.83 6.39
CA LEU A 16 -5.39 -43.35 5.41
C LEU A 16 -5.17 -42.27 4.33
N PHE A 17 -3.98 -41.69 4.28
CA PHE A 17 -3.54 -40.85 3.17
C PHE A 17 -3.23 -41.75 1.96
N GLY A 18 -4.11 -41.69 0.96
CA GLY A 18 -3.88 -42.26 -0.36
C GLY A 18 -2.97 -41.35 -1.19
N ASN A 19 -1.82 -41.90 -1.56
CA ASN A 19 -0.95 -41.39 -2.61
C ASN A 19 -1.71 -41.28 -3.95
N SER A 20 -1.65 -40.12 -4.61
CA SER A 20 -1.86 -40.02 -6.05
C SER A 20 -0.91 -38.97 -6.67
N PRO A 21 -0.30 -39.25 -7.84
CA PRO A 21 0.85 -38.53 -8.34
C PRO A 21 0.49 -37.39 -9.30
N ARG A 22 1.36 -36.36 -9.28
CA ARG A 22 1.84 -35.55 -10.41
C ARG A 22 0.81 -35.14 -11.49
N THR A 23 0.37 -33.89 -11.40
CA THR A 23 0.22 -33.04 -12.60
C THR A 23 1.00 -31.75 -12.39
N GLY A 24 2.07 -31.58 -13.18
CA GLY A 24 2.91 -30.39 -13.17
C GLY A 24 2.12 -29.20 -13.68
N ARG A 25 1.95 -28.19 -12.82
CA ARG A 25 1.63 -26.83 -13.25
C ARG A 25 2.91 -26.02 -13.20
N CYS A 26 3.37 -25.61 -14.39
CA CYS A 26 4.39 -24.59 -14.57
C CYS A 26 3.93 -23.32 -13.85
N LEU A 27 4.62 -22.95 -12.78
CA LEU A 27 4.66 -21.59 -12.28
C LEU A 27 5.38 -20.75 -13.34
N MET A 28 4.61 -20.06 -14.18
CA MET A 28 5.12 -18.97 -14.99
C MET A 28 5.52 -17.84 -14.02
N LEU A 29 6.82 -17.74 -13.78
CA LEU A 29 7.48 -16.58 -13.21
C LEU A 29 7.07 -15.35 -14.03
N LEU A 30 6.31 -14.45 -13.42
CA LEU A 30 6.08 -13.09 -13.93
C LEU A 30 7.39 -12.32 -13.75
N PRO A 31 8.09 -11.91 -14.82
CA PRO A 31 9.30 -11.13 -14.66
C PRO A 31 8.93 -9.70 -14.24
N ILE A 32 9.66 -9.26 -13.22
CA ILE A 32 9.75 -7.90 -12.72
C ILE A 32 10.15 -6.97 -13.88
N LEU A 33 9.20 -6.18 -14.39
CA LEU A 33 9.46 -5.02 -15.25
C LEU A 33 9.76 -3.82 -14.35
N LEU A 34 11.01 -3.74 -13.89
CA LEU A 34 11.60 -2.59 -13.22
C LEU A 34 12.88 -2.24 -14.00
N CYS A 35 12.71 -1.56 -15.14
CA CYS A 35 13.79 -0.88 -15.86
C CYS A 35 13.20 0.15 -16.82
N SER A 36 13.73 1.37 -16.78
CA SER A 36 13.49 2.51 -17.70
C SER A 36 12.45 3.55 -17.27
N LEU A 37 12.70 4.27 -16.16
CA LEU A 37 12.15 5.62 -15.95
C LEU A 37 12.97 6.44 -14.93
N VAL A 38 14.32 6.33 -14.97
CA VAL A 38 15.24 7.13 -14.14
C VAL A 38 15.86 8.28 -14.94
N GLY A 39 15.10 8.90 -15.85
CA GLY A 39 15.67 9.88 -16.78
C GLY A 39 14.73 10.97 -17.23
N SER A 40 13.88 11.54 -16.37
CA SER A 40 13.10 12.73 -16.77
C SER A 40 12.44 13.54 -15.65
N ILE A 41 13.09 13.76 -14.50
CA ILE A 41 12.52 14.65 -13.44
C ILE A 41 13.49 15.77 -13.00
N ARG A 42 14.69 15.89 -13.61
CA ARG A 42 15.60 17.04 -13.37
C ARG A 42 15.35 18.26 -14.28
N GLY A 43 14.28 18.26 -15.09
CA GLY A 43 14.09 19.25 -16.16
C GLY A 43 12.89 20.21 -16.04
N GLN A 44 12.07 20.15 -14.98
CA GLN A 44 10.84 20.97 -14.91
C GLN A 44 10.92 22.26 -14.08
N GLU A 45 11.99 22.50 -13.32
CA GLU A 45 12.13 23.76 -12.57
C GLU A 45 12.86 24.88 -13.34
N GLN A 46 13.56 24.59 -14.45
CA GLN A 46 14.18 25.63 -15.28
C GLN A 46 13.27 26.25 -16.35
N LEU A 47 12.08 25.70 -16.60
CA LEU A 47 11.18 26.19 -17.66
C LEU A 47 10.11 27.19 -17.18
N LYS A 48 10.05 27.53 -15.89
CA LYS A 48 9.10 28.53 -15.37
C LYS A 48 9.63 29.96 -15.34
N ASP A 49 10.95 30.14 -15.38
CA ASP A 49 11.55 31.49 -15.32
C ASP A 49 11.85 32.10 -16.71
N GLU A 50 11.61 31.36 -17.80
CA GLU A 50 11.85 31.85 -19.18
C GLU A 50 10.55 32.27 -19.93
N ALA A 51 9.38 32.12 -19.31
CA ALA A 51 8.09 32.40 -19.97
C ALA A 51 7.61 33.87 -19.88
N ALA A 52 8.42 34.79 -19.37
CA ALA A 52 8.01 36.19 -19.13
C ALA A 52 8.58 37.23 -20.12
N ALA A 53 9.30 36.83 -21.17
CA ALA A 53 9.92 37.81 -22.08
C ALA A 53 10.06 37.32 -23.54
N VAL A 54 8.96 37.13 -24.26
CA VAL A 54 8.98 37.18 -25.75
C VAL A 54 7.71 37.88 -26.24
N SER A 55 7.87 39.16 -26.61
CA SER A 55 6.87 39.98 -27.29
C SER A 55 6.90 39.72 -28.81
N ASP A 56 5.71 39.71 -29.40
CA ASP A 56 5.34 40.19 -30.75
C ASP A 56 6.44 40.29 -31.82
N ASP A 57 6.45 39.32 -32.73
CA ASP A 57 6.53 39.49 -34.21
C ASP A 57 7.05 38.20 -34.86
N VAL A 58 6.15 37.39 -35.43
CA VAL A 58 6.52 36.25 -36.29
C VAL A 58 5.96 36.50 -37.69
N PRO A 59 6.81 36.82 -38.69
CA PRO A 59 6.37 36.90 -40.07
C PRO A 59 6.09 35.49 -40.64
N ALA A 60 5.11 35.42 -41.53
CA ALA A 60 4.73 34.22 -42.26
C ALA A 60 5.94 33.67 -43.05
N ALA A 61 6.46 32.52 -42.61
CA ALA A 61 7.50 31.78 -43.31
C ALA A 61 6.86 30.73 -44.24
N GLU A 62 7.33 30.74 -45.48
CA GLU A 62 6.94 29.87 -46.58
C GLU A 62 7.15 28.39 -46.25
N ILE A 63 6.17 27.58 -46.69
CA ILE A 63 6.21 26.12 -46.65
C ILE A 63 7.21 25.66 -47.72
N GLY A 64 8.44 25.41 -47.32
CA GLY A 64 9.46 24.76 -48.15
C GLY A 64 9.25 23.25 -48.20
N GLU A 65 9.01 22.72 -49.39
CA GLU A 65 8.99 21.29 -49.70
C GLU A 65 10.37 20.67 -49.40
N HIS A 66 10.44 19.80 -48.39
CA HIS A 66 11.62 18.97 -48.16
C HIS A 66 11.59 17.75 -49.10
N PRO A 67 12.64 17.51 -49.90
CA PRO A 67 12.76 16.31 -50.72
C PRO A 67 13.05 15.08 -49.86
N ALA A 68 12.40 13.97 -50.21
CA ALA A 68 12.56 12.66 -49.60
C ALA A 68 14.01 12.17 -49.70
N GLU A 69 14.63 11.91 -48.55
CA GLU A 69 15.91 11.20 -48.47
C GLU A 69 15.70 9.69 -48.67
N PRO A 70 16.59 9.02 -49.43
CA PRO A 70 16.49 7.60 -49.69
C PRO A 70 16.93 6.76 -48.48
N MET A 71 16.12 5.74 -48.15
CA MET A 71 16.46 4.69 -47.20
C MET A 71 17.76 3.99 -47.61
N VAL A 72 18.82 4.20 -46.85
CA VAL A 72 20.04 3.38 -46.91
C VAL A 72 19.75 2.07 -46.19
N ALA A 73 19.84 0.97 -46.92
CA ALA A 73 19.78 -0.38 -46.39
C ALA A 73 21.06 -0.61 -45.56
N ASP A 74 20.90 -0.65 -44.24
CA ASP A 74 22.01 -0.88 -43.32
C ASP A 74 22.25 -2.38 -43.12
N ASP A 75 23.54 -2.67 -42.99
CA ASP A 75 24.19 -3.93 -43.20
C ASP A 75 23.79 -5.05 -42.23
N ALA A 76 23.75 -6.27 -42.77
CA ALA A 76 23.64 -7.50 -42.03
C ALA A 76 24.85 -7.67 -41.10
N VAL A 77 24.61 -7.57 -39.79
CA VAL A 77 25.58 -7.92 -38.75
C VAL A 77 25.80 -9.44 -38.76
N PRO A 78 27.04 -9.93 -38.94
CA PRO A 78 27.32 -11.36 -38.89
C PRO A 78 27.23 -11.88 -37.44
N LEU A 79 26.43 -12.94 -37.25
CA LEU A 79 26.44 -13.76 -36.04
C LEU A 79 27.83 -14.35 -35.83
N ALA A 80 28.58 -13.77 -34.89
CA ALA A 80 29.86 -14.31 -34.45
C ALA A 80 29.63 -15.47 -33.48
N ALA A 81 30.00 -16.65 -33.98
CA ALA A 81 30.55 -17.83 -33.34
C ALA A 81 30.52 -17.91 -31.80
N GLU A 82 29.81 -18.95 -31.37
CA GLU A 82 29.88 -19.70 -30.14
C GLU A 82 31.27 -19.74 -29.51
N ALA A 83 31.43 -19.06 -28.37
CA ALA A 83 32.51 -19.29 -27.44
C ALA A 83 32.06 -20.35 -26.43
N GLU A 84 32.50 -21.60 -26.63
CA GLU A 84 32.44 -22.68 -25.64
C GLU A 84 33.32 -22.30 -24.44
N GLY A 85 32.75 -21.55 -23.50
CA GLY A 85 33.37 -21.26 -22.21
C GLY A 85 33.38 -22.50 -21.33
N MET A 86 34.57 -23.02 -21.04
CA MET A 86 34.82 -24.03 -20.01
C MET A 86 34.11 -23.64 -18.70
N VAL A 87 33.03 -24.35 -18.40
CA VAL A 87 32.37 -24.29 -17.10
C VAL A 87 33.32 -24.93 -16.09
N ALA A 88 33.98 -24.09 -15.29
CA ALA A 88 34.76 -24.56 -14.15
C ALA A 88 33.83 -25.37 -13.22
N PRO A 89 34.26 -26.55 -12.73
CA PRO A 89 33.46 -27.36 -11.82
C PRO A 89 33.14 -26.52 -10.58
N LEU A 90 31.86 -26.22 -10.39
CA LEU A 90 31.34 -25.58 -9.20
C LEU A 90 31.74 -26.45 -8.01
N ALA A 91 32.65 -25.95 -7.16
CA ALA A 91 32.97 -26.59 -5.91
C ALA A 91 31.67 -26.68 -5.11
N VAL A 92 31.19 -27.91 -4.93
CA VAL A 92 30.05 -28.21 -4.06
C VAL A 92 30.50 -27.87 -2.65
N ILE A 93 30.15 -26.67 -2.21
CA ILE A 93 30.26 -26.27 -0.81
C ILE A 93 29.20 -27.12 -0.11
N GLU A 94 29.65 -28.15 0.60
CA GLU A 94 28.78 -28.92 1.48
C GLU A 94 28.11 -27.93 2.45
N PRO A 95 26.77 -27.84 2.45
CA PRO A 95 26.08 -26.93 3.35
C PRO A 95 26.41 -27.40 4.77
N ALA A 96 27.14 -26.57 5.51
CA ALA A 96 27.28 -26.75 6.93
C ALA A 96 25.85 -26.87 7.50
N GLU A 97 25.59 -27.98 8.20
CA GLU A 97 24.35 -28.19 8.94
C GLU A 97 24.26 -27.12 10.04
N VAL A 98 23.80 -25.93 9.66
CA VAL A 98 23.35 -24.91 10.61
C VAL A 98 22.12 -25.50 11.26
N GLN A 99 22.22 -25.85 12.53
CA GLN A 99 21.09 -26.28 13.34
C GLN A 99 20.06 -25.13 13.38
N VAL A 100 19.02 -25.22 12.54
CA VAL A 100 17.95 -24.21 12.38
C VAL A 100 16.97 -24.23 13.57
N GLU A 101 17.18 -25.12 14.55
CA GLU A 101 16.19 -25.39 15.60
C GLU A 101 16.13 -24.31 16.70
N ASP A 102 17.14 -23.45 16.81
CA ASP A 102 17.16 -22.36 17.83
C ASP A 102 16.78 -20.97 17.29
N VAL A 103 16.55 -20.80 15.98
CA VAL A 103 16.17 -19.48 15.40
C VAL A 103 14.65 -19.31 15.25
N ILE A 104 13.87 -20.38 15.37
CA ILE A 104 12.42 -20.34 15.12
C ILE A 104 11.61 -20.13 16.42
N ASN A 105 12.20 -20.30 17.60
CA ASN A 105 11.49 -20.28 18.88
C ASN A 105 11.47 -18.94 19.63
N GLU A 106 11.95 -17.86 19.02
CA GLU A 106 11.72 -16.49 19.53
C GLU A 106 10.66 -15.75 18.70
N PHE A 107 9.61 -16.46 18.31
CA PHE A 107 8.31 -15.84 17.99
C PHE A 107 7.74 -15.28 19.30
N GLN A 108 8.27 -14.12 19.70
CA GLN A 108 7.81 -13.34 20.84
C GLN A 108 6.29 -13.18 20.74
N ALA A 109 5.62 -13.25 21.90
CA ALA A 109 4.17 -13.14 22.05
C ALA A 109 3.58 -12.10 21.08
N PRO A 110 2.39 -12.34 20.49
CA PRO A 110 1.84 -11.49 19.44
C PRO A 110 1.87 -10.04 19.92
N GLY A 111 2.85 -9.28 19.44
CA GLY A 111 3.00 -7.87 19.77
C GLY A 111 1.75 -7.13 19.31
N ASP A 112 1.47 -5.99 19.92
CA ASP A 112 0.39 -5.12 19.45
C ASP A 112 0.59 -4.86 17.95
N VAL A 113 -0.34 -5.35 17.12
CA VAL A 113 -0.27 -5.27 15.66
C VAL A 113 -0.12 -3.82 15.19
N ARG A 114 -0.67 -2.86 15.96
CA ARG A 114 -0.52 -1.42 15.71
C ARG A 114 0.93 -0.98 15.83
N ILE A 115 1.63 -1.46 16.87
CA ILE A 115 3.06 -1.16 17.07
C ILE A 115 3.88 -1.75 15.94
N GLN A 116 3.59 -2.98 15.49
CA GLN A 116 4.33 -3.58 14.38
C GLN A 116 4.13 -2.80 13.07
N LEU A 117 2.91 -2.35 12.79
CA LEU A 117 2.62 -1.48 11.64
C LEU A 117 3.43 -0.18 11.70
N LEU A 118 3.44 0.48 12.86
CA LEU A 118 4.19 1.71 13.08
C LEU A 118 5.71 1.49 12.98
N LEU A 119 6.24 0.38 13.50
CA LEU A 119 7.65 0.01 13.37
C LEU A 119 8.04 -0.21 11.90
N ASN A 120 7.18 -0.87 11.12
CA ASN A 120 7.41 -1.04 9.70
C ASN A 120 7.47 0.32 8.98
N TYR A 121 6.57 1.25 9.33
CA TYR A 121 6.58 2.61 8.80
C TYR A 121 7.90 3.33 9.14
N VAL A 122 8.31 3.35 10.41
CA VAL A 122 9.58 3.96 10.85
C VAL A 122 10.77 3.35 10.12
N SER A 123 10.81 2.02 9.99
CA SER A 123 11.90 1.31 9.29
C SER A 123 12.01 1.71 7.82
N VAL A 124 10.87 1.80 7.12
CA VAL A 124 10.82 2.26 5.72
C VAL A 124 11.30 3.71 5.62
N GLN A 125 10.84 4.61 6.49
CA GLN A 125 11.24 6.02 6.47
C GLN A 125 12.72 6.20 6.81
N ALA A 126 13.24 5.51 7.83
CA ALA A 126 14.65 5.55 8.18
C ALA A 126 15.54 4.98 7.06
N GLY A 127 15.11 3.89 6.42
CA GLY A 127 15.79 3.33 5.26
C GLY A 127 15.74 4.24 4.03
N LEU A 128 14.73 5.09 3.91
CA LEU A 128 14.67 6.13 2.88
C LEU A 128 15.62 7.27 3.19
N ALA A 129 15.57 7.81 4.41
CA ALA A 129 16.47 8.88 4.86
C ALA A 129 17.95 8.52 4.68
N ARG A 130 18.35 7.28 5.02
CA ARG A 130 19.73 6.78 4.80
C ARG A 130 20.15 6.72 3.33
N ARG A 131 19.20 6.62 2.39
CA ARG A 131 19.49 6.53 0.95
C ARG A 131 19.50 7.90 0.28
N THR A 132 18.71 8.83 0.77
CA THR A 132 18.60 10.18 0.20
C THR A 132 19.56 11.17 0.84
N CYS A 133 19.90 10.97 2.12
CA CYS A 133 20.66 11.93 2.91
C CYS A 133 21.97 11.32 3.42
N GLU A 134 23.01 12.15 3.56
CA GLU A 134 24.22 11.80 4.31
C GLU A 134 24.00 12.05 5.81
N LEU A 135 23.55 11.03 6.53
CA LEU A 135 23.24 11.15 7.96
C LEU A 135 24.51 11.14 8.82
N SER A 136 24.55 11.99 9.85
CA SER A 136 25.56 11.93 10.89
C SER A 136 25.29 10.79 11.89
N ASP A 137 26.33 10.33 12.60
CA ASP A 137 26.21 9.29 13.63
C ASP A 137 25.17 9.65 14.71
N GLN A 138 25.06 10.94 15.05
CA GLN A 138 24.09 11.42 16.04
C GLN A 138 22.65 11.32 15.51
N GLN A 139 22.44 11.63 14.23
CA GLN A 139 21.12 11.49 13.59
C GLN A 139 20.74 10.01 13.46
N GLU A 140 21.69 9.14 13.11
CA GLU A 140 21.44 7.71 13.10
C GLU A 140 21.04 7.16 14.46
N LEU A 141 21.68 7.62 15.53
CA LEU A 141 21.33 7.24 16.90
C LEU A 141 19.91 7.70 17.24
N ARG A 142 19.57 8.97 16.94
CA ARG A 142 18.21 9.50 17.18
C ARG A 142 17.14 8.77 16.37
N LEU A 143 17.41 8.38 15.13
CA LEU A 143 16.47 7.55 14.35
C LEU A 143 16.24 6.18 14.99
N LYS A 144 17.25 5.59 15.64
CA LYS A 144 17.12 4.31 16.37
C LYS A 144 16.34 4.47 17.68
N GLU A 145 16.28 5.67 18.25
CA GLU A 145 15.48 5.96 19.45
C GLU A 145 13.97 5.99 19.16
N ILE A 146 13.56 6.09 17.89
CA ILE A 146 12.17 5.89 17.46
C ILE A 146 11.87 4.38 17.41
N ASP A 147 11.90 3.75 18.58
CA ASP A 147 11.76 2.31 18.75
C ASP A 147 10.35 1.88 19.21
N GLN A 148 10.22 0.59 19.54
CA GLN A 148 8.97 0.02 20.05
C GLN A 148 8.47 0.71 21.32
N ALA A 149 9.38 1.08 22.24
CA ALA A 149 9.01 1.68 23.51
C ALA A 149 8.54 3.13 23.32
N TRP A 150 9.19 3.88 22.42
CA TRP A 150 8.75 5.21 22.01
C TRP A 150 7.34 5.15 21.40
N LEU A 151 7.11 4.24 20.44
CA LEU A 151 5.80 4.08 19.78
C LEU A 151 4.69 3.67 20.76
N ALA A 152 4.96 2.73 21.67
CA ALA A 152 4.02 2.32 22.71
C ALA A 152 3.62 3.50 23.62
N LYS A 153 4.59 4.35 23.97
CA LYS A 153 4.36 5.55 24.79
C LYS A 153 3.51 6.58 24.04
N GLU A 154 3.73 6.77 22.74
CA GLU A 154 2.95 7.71 21.92
C GLU A 154 1.50 7.25 21.76
N LEU A 155 1.27 5.96 21.50
CA LEU A 155 -0.08 5.38 21.50
C LEU A 155 -0.79 5.57 22.85
N GLN A 156 -0.11 5.23 23.94
CA GLN A 156 -0.68 5.39 25.29
C GLN A 156 -1.02 6.86 25.61
N GLN A 157 -0.24 7.83 25.12
CA GLN A 157 -0.54 9.25 25.30
C GLN A 157 -1.82 9.68 24.56
N LEU A 158 -2.06 9.15 23.36
CA LEU A 158 -3.28 9.43 22.60
C LEU A 158 -4.50 8.82 23.29
N GLU A 159 -4.39 7.56 23.72
CA GLU A 159 -5.46 6.85 24.46
C GLU A 159 -5.85 7.62 25.75
N ARG A 160 -4.90 8.31 26.40
CA ARG A 160 -5.17 9.14 27.59
C ARG A 160 -5.83 10.49 27.27
N ARG A 161 -5.59 11.07 26.09
CA ARG A 161 -6.17 12.37 25.69
C ARG A 161 -7.64 12.25 25.30
N ASP A 162 -8.03 11.12 24.74
CA ASP A 162 -9.41 10.87 24.28
C ASP A 162 -10.36 10.41 25.40
N VAL A 163 -9.90 10.36 26.65
CA VAL A 163 -10.81 10.24 27.80
C VAL A 163 -11.24 11.66 28.19
N PRO A 164 -12.39 12.18 27.69
CA PRO A 164 -12.88 13.47 28.16
C PRO A 164 -12.99 13.40 29.68
N ALA A 165 -12.57 14.46 30.37
CA ALA A 165 -12.63 14.61 31.82
C ALA A 165 -14.09 14.57 32.33
N ARG A 166 -14.70 13.38 32.28
CA ARG A 166 -16.10 13.09 32.58
C ARG A 166 -16.38 13.18 34.09
N GLY A 167 -15.33 13.32 34.90
CA GLY A 167 -15.41 13.36 36.35
C GLY A 167 -15.91 14.69 36.94
N ILE A 168 -15.82 15.82 36.24
CA ILE A 168 -16.10 17.14 36.87
C ILE A 168 -17.55 17.59 36.69
N ILE A 169 -18.15 17.38 35.51
CA ILE A 169 -19.52 17.89 35.24
C ILE A 169 -20.61 17.00 35.86
N GLY A 170 -20.35 15.69 36.04
CA GLY A 170 -21.27 14.79 36.73
C GLY A 170 -21.42 15.05 38.24
N GLY A 171 -20.42 15.67 38.87
CA GLY A 171 -20.44 16.01 40.30
C GLY A 171 -21.38 17.18 40.63
N ILE A 172 -21.41 18.21 39.78
CA ILE A 172 -22.24 19.41 40.00
C ILE A 172 -23.72 19.11 39.75
N ALA A 173 -24.05 18.30 38.74
CA ALA A 173 -25.42 17.88 38.45
C ALA A 173 -26.04 17.00 39.57
N ARG A 174 -25.22 16.20 40.28
CA ARG A 174 -25.66 15.45 41.47
C ARG A 174 -25.90 16.33 42.69
N PHE A 175 -25.23 17.48 42.79
CA PHE A 175 -25.35 18.37 43.95
C PHE A 175 -26.60 19.27 43.90
N LEU A 176 -27.17 19.52 42.72
CA LEU A 176 -28.34 20.40 42.53
C LEU A 176 -29.69 19.68 42.45
N GLY A 177 -29.76 18.39 42.81
CA GLY A 177 -31.04 17.68 42.99
C GLY A 177 -31.85 17.45 41.71
N GLY A 178 -31.29 17.70 40.53
CA GLY A 178 -31.90 17.34 39.26
C GLY A 178 -31.92 15.82 39.11
N GLN A 179 -33.09 15.23 38.93
CA GLN A 179 -33.19 13.87 38.39
C GLN A 179 -32.39 13.84 37.09
N ALA A 180 -31.24 13.18 37.13
CA ALA A 180 -30.46 12.91 35.95
C ALA A 180 -31.37 12.13 35.00
N VAL A 181 -31.86 12.80 33.95
CA VAL A 181 -32.20 12.14 32.70
C VAL A 181 -30.95 11.31 32.41
N GLN A 182 -31.05 9.99 32.59
CA GLN A 182 -29.97 9.11 32.18
C GLN A 182 -29.74 9.47 30.72
N PRO A 183 -28.58 10.04 30.33
CA PRO A 183 -28.26 10.07 28.93
C PRO A 183 -28.16 8.60 28.59
N GLU A 184 -29.21 8.11 27.93
CA GLU A 184 -29.31 6.77 27.42
C GLU A 184 -27.98 6.47 26.74
N ILE A 185 -27.44 5.31 27.09
CA ILE A 185 -26.04 4.92 26.98
C ILE A 185 -25.72 4.67 25.49
N GLN A 186 -25.81 5.71 24.66
CA GLN A 186 -25.01 5.88 23.44
C GLN A 186 -23.72 6.64 23.78
N ALA A 187 -23.31 6.53 25.04
CA ALA A 187 -22.11 7.09 25.59
C ALA A 187 -20.90 6.29 25.09
N GLN A 188 -20.29 6.81 24.03
CA GLN A 188 -18.86 6.72 23.77
C GLN A 188 -18.37 5.27 23.61
N GLN A 189 -18.58 4.70 22.43
CA GLN A 189 -17.58 3.75 21.95
C GLN A 189 -16.23 4.49 22.02
N PRO A 190 -15.20 3.92 22.67
CA PRO A 190 -13.86 4.49 22.60
C PRO A 190 -13.55 4.72 21.11
N ALA A 191 -12.92 5.85 20.79
CA ALA A 191 -12.51 6.13 19.41
C ALA A 191 -11.91 4.86 18.82
N GLU A 192 -12.44 4.42 17.68
CA GLU A 192 -12.02 3.19 17.03
C GLU A 192 -10.49 3.21 16.97
N PRO A 193 -9.79 2.14 17.41
CA PRO A 193 -8.32 2.11 17.46
C PRO A 193 -7.62 2.53 16.15
N SER A 194 -8.34 2.46 15.02
CA SER A 194 -7.92 2.92 13.71
C SER A 194 -7.73 4.45 13.61
N GLU A 195 -8.46 5.27 14.37
CA GLU A 195 -8.37 6.74 14.30
C GLU A 195 -7.07 7.29 14.90
N GLN A 196 -6.42 6.53 15.80
CA GLN A 196 -5.21 6.97 16.48
C GLN A 196 -3.95 6.79 15.63
N ILE A 197 -3.91 5.75 14.78
CA ILE A 197 -2.72 5.41 13.97
C ILE A 197 -2.29 6.57 13.05
N PRO A 198 -3.18 7.24 12.31
CA PRO A 198 -2.82 8.42 11.51
C PRO A 198 -2.20 9.55 12.32
N LEU A 199 -2.59 9.71 13.59
CA LEU A 199 -2.01 10.73 14.47
C LEU A 199 -0.58 10.37 14.88
N VAL A 200 -0.30 9.08 15.12
CA VAL A 200 1.07 8.62 15.41
C VAL A 200 1.97 8.75 14.18
N PHE A 201 1.48 8.44 12.97
CA PHE A 201 2.25 8.70 11.73
C PHE A 201 2.67 10.16 11.62
N LYS A 202 1.78 11.11 11.88
CA LYS A 202 2.11 12.55 11.88
C LYS A 202 3.17 12.91 12.93
N ARG A 203 3.15 12.25 14.10
CA ARG A 203 4.19 12.47 15.13
C ARG A 203 5.53 11.90 14.70
N ILE A 204 5.55 10.72 14.08
CA ILE A 204 6.76 10.13 13.51
C ILE A 204 7.35 11.09 12.46
N ASP A 205 6.53 11.60 11.53
CA ASP A 205 6.99 12.54 10.50
C ASP A 205 7.59 13.81 11.12
N ALA A 206 7.00 14.33 12.19
CA ALA A 206 7.52 15.49 12.93
C ALA A 206 8.86 15.19 13.64
N GLU A 207 9.06 13.96 14.14
CA GLU A 207 10.36 13.56 14.69
C GLU A 207 11.43 13.50 13.59
N PHE A 208 11.10 13.00 12.40
CA PHE A 208 12.02 13.02 11.26
C PHE A 208 12.42 14.45 10.89
N GLU A 209 11.48 15.40 10.86
CA GLU A 209 11.75 16.82 10.65
C GLU A 209 12.69 17.40 11.73
N GLY A 210 12.56 16.96 12.99
CA GLY A 210 13.43 17.40 14.08
C GLY A 210 14.79 16.68 14.18
N ILE A 211 14.99 15.60 13.43
CA ILE A 211 16.25 14.83 13.38
C ILE A 211 17.08 15.25 12.18
N LEU A 212 16.45 15.39 11.01
CA LEU A 212 17.10 15.80 9.78
C LEU A 212 17.34 17.32 9.79
N ASP A 213 18.42 17.77 9.14
CA ASP A 213 18.56 19.21 8.89
C ASP A 213 17.57 19.67 7.79
N GLU A 214 17.42 20.98 7.62
CA GLU A 214 16.46 21.55 6.68
C GLU A 214 16.68 21.09 5.23
N THR A 215 17.95 20.95 4.81
CA THR A 215 18.32 20.52 3.47
C THR A 215 18.02 19.03 3.25
N GLN A 216 18.43 18.18 4.19
CA GLN A 216 18.17 16.74 4.19
C GLN A 216 16.68 16.45 4.24
N PHE A 217 15.93 17.19 5.07
CA PHE A 217 14.49 17.02 5.18
C PHE A 217 13.79 17.39 3.86
N ALA A 218 14.22 18.46 3.18
CA ALA A 218 13.70 18.83 1.87
C ALA A 218 13.92 17.72 0.82
N GLU A 219 15.14 17.17 0.74
CA GLU A 219 15.46 16.06 -0.17
C GLU A 219 14.68 14.79 0.16
N PHE A 220 14.59 14.44 1.45
CA PHE A 220 13.80 13.33 1.94
C PHE A 220 12.31 13.48 1.59
N ARG A 221 11.74 14.68 1.78
CA ARG A 221 10.35 14.98 1.44
C ARG A 221 10.10 14.90 -0.07
N GLN A 222 11.01 15.43 -0.87
CA GLN A 222 10.92 15.34 -2.33
C GLN A 222 10.86 13.88 -2.80
N GLU A 223 11.72 13.01 -2.28
CA GLU A 223 11.70 11.58 -2.61
C GLU A 223 10.44 10.88 -2.08
N CYS A 224 9.96 11.22 -0.87
CA CYS A 224 8.69 10.73 -0.34
C CYS A 224 7.52 11.06 -1.28
N ASP A 225 7.43 12.31 -1.71
CA ASP A 225 6.36 12.80 -2.59
C ASP A 225 6.46 12.16 -3.98
N ALA A 226 7.67 12.00 -4.53
CA ALA A 226 7.90 11.31 -5.80
C ALA A 226 7.46 9.83 -5.75
N ARG A 227 7.76 9.12 -4.65
CA ARG A 227 7.32 7.74 -4.44
C ARG A 227 5.82 7.63 -4.31
N GLU A 228 5.19 8.56 -3.59
CA GLU A 228 3.75 8.58 -3.42
C GLU A 228 3.04 8.84 -4.75
N GLN A 229 3.55 9.78 -5.55
CA GLN A 229 3.06 10.00 -6.90
C GLN A 229 3.21 8.75 -7.76
N PHE A 230 4.38 8.11 -7.75
CA PHE A 230 4.60 6.87 -8.49
C PHE A 230 3.63 5.76 -8.08
N ARG A 231 3.42 5.54 -6.76
CA ARG A 231 2.48 4.55 -6.25
C ARG A 231 1.06 4.82 -6.73
N ARG A 232 0.60 6.07 -6.68
CA ARG A 232 -0.72 6.48 -7.16
C ARG A 232 -0.89 6.22 -8.66
N GLU A 233 0.11 6.55 -9.47
CA GLU A 233 0.07 6.34 -10.91
C GLU A 233 0.09 4.84 -11.26
N ALA A 234 0.92 4.05 -10.59
CA ALA A 234 0.98 2.61 -10.76
C ALA A 234 -0.32 1.92 -10.33
N ALA A 235 -0.91 2.33 -9.21
CA ALA A 235 -2.20 1.81 -8.74
C ALA A 235 -3.34 2.17 -9.70
N ALA A 236 -3.34 3.39 -10.24
CA ALA A 236 -4.32 3.80 -11.25
C ALA A 236 -4.18 2.98 -12.54
N GLU A 237 -2.96 2.75 -13.00
CA GLU A 237 -2.68 1.93 -14.18
C GLU A 237 -3.11 0.47 -13.98
N LEU A 238 -2.79 -0.10 -12.82
CA LEU A 238 -3.22 -1.44 -12.44
C LEU A 238 -4.75 -1.55 -12.42
N MET A 239 -5.44 -0.60 -11.78
CA MET A 239 -6.90 -0.54 -11.71
C MET A 239 -7.52 -0.49 -13.11
N VAL A 240 -7.03 0.37 -13.99
CA VAL A 240 -7.53 0.49 -15.37
C VAL A 240 -7.30 -0.79 -16.15
N THR A 241 -6.15 -1.44 -15.95
CA THR A 241 -5.84 -2.72 -16.59
C THR A 241 -6.84 -3.81 -16.18
N VAL A 242 -7.16 -3.90 -14.89
CA VAL A 242 -8.18 -4.84 -14.39
C VAL A 242 -9.57 -4.48 -14.93
N LEU A 243 -9.95 -3.20 -14.90
CA LEU A 243 -11.22 -2.74 -15.46
C LEU A 243 -11.36 -3.06 -16.94
N ASP A 244 -10.30 -2.88 -17.73
CA ASP A 244 -10.28 -3.17 -19.16
C ASP A 244 -10.58 -4.64 -19.46
N GLN A 245 -10.01 -5.56 -18.67
CA GLN A 245 -10.26 -6.99 -18.81
C GLN A 245 -11.74 -7.37 -18.65
N HIS A 246 -12.51 -6.63 -17.84
CA HIS A 246 -13.92 -6.91 -17.59
C HIS A 246 -14.90 -6.07 -18.44
N LEU A 247 -14.51 -4.83 -18.78
CA LEU A 247 -15.39 -3.84 -19.39
C LEU A 247 -15.09 -3.57 -20.87
N TYR A 248 -13.97 -4.07 -21.40
CA TYR A 248 -13.51 -3.84 -22.77
C TYR A 248 -13.48 -2.34 -23.10
N LEU A 249 -12.58 -1.61 -22.45
CA LEU A 249 -12.51 -0.16 -22.53
C LEU A 249 -11.87 0.28 -23.84
N SER A 250 -12.36 1.39 -24.41
CA SER A 250 -11.67 2.04 -25.53
C SER A 250 -10.34 2.66 -25.08
N PHE A 251 -9.46 2.95 -26.04
CA PHE A 251 -8.19 3.63 -25.75
C PHE A 251 -8.40 4.97 -25.01
N ASP A 252 -9.35 5.78 -25.47
CA ASP A 252 -9.67 7.07 -24.86
C ASP A 252 -10.26 6.92 -23.46
N GLN A 253 -11.12 5.91 -23.24
CA GLN A 253 -11.67 5.59 -21.92
C GLN A 253 -10.56 5.20 -20.95
N ARG A 254 -9.58 4.37 -21.38
CA ARG A 254 -8.45 3.98 -20.52
C ARG A 254 -7.60 5.16 -20.10
N ALA A 255 -7.26 6.05 -21.04
CA ALA A 255 -6.47 7.24 -20.73
C ALA A 255 -7.20 8.17 -19.73
N ALA A 256 -8.48 8.45 -19.98
CA ALA A 256 -9.30 9.31 -19.12
C ALA A 256 -9.54 8.69 -17.73
N LEU A 257 -9.76 7.37 -17.65
CA LEU A 257 -9.91 6.66 -16.39
C LEU A 257 -8.59 6.63 -15.60
N LYS A 258 -7.44 6.42 -16.25
CA LYS A 258 -6.13 6.43 -15.58
C LYS A 258 -5.88 7.77 -14.92
N GLU A 259 -6.12 8.87 -15.63
CA GLU A 259 -6.00 10.23 -15.08
C GLU A 259 -7.01 10.48 -13.95
N GLY A 260 -8.27 10.11 -14.15
CA GLY A 260 -9.33 10.29 -13.15
C GLY A 260 -9.06 9.53 -11.85
N ILE A 261 -8.61 8.28 -11.94
CA ILE A 261 -8.29 7.44 -10.78
C ILE A 261 -7.03 7.94 -10.07
N ALA A 262 -6.00 8.35 -10.82
CA ALA A 262 -4.78 8.93 -10.24
C ALA A 262 -5.07 10.23 -9.46
N LYS A 263 -5.96 11.10 -9.98
CA LYS A 263 -6.38 12.35 -9.32
C LYS A 263 -7.28 12.13 -8.11
N TRP A 264 -8.18 11.14 -8.17
CA TRP A 264 -9.02 10.79 -7.02
C TRP A 264 -8.19 10.34 -5.82
N GLY A 265 -6.99 9.81 -6.07
CA GLY A 265 -6.16 9.23 -5.03
C GLY A 265 -6.34 7.72 -4.96
N GLY A 266 -6.47 7.05 -6.11
CA GLY A 266 -6.48 5.58 -6.22
C GLY A 266 -5.22 4.88 -5.69
N GLY A 267 -4.30 5.62 -5.06
CA GLY A 267 -3.23 5.14 -4.20
C GLY A 267 -3.62 5.00 -2.73
N GLN A 268 -4.92 4.89 -2.39
CA GLN A 268 -5.26 4.26 -1.12
C GLN A 268 -4.54 2.91 -1.06
N ASP A 269 -4.06 2.52 0.12
CA ASP A 269 -3.36 1.25 0.37
C ASP A 269 -4.33 0.07 0.21
N TYR A 270 -4.83 -0.14 -1.00
CA TYR A 270 -5.58 -1.32 -1.34
C TYR A 270 -4.66 -2.50 -1.16
N TYR A 271 -5.15 -3.49 -0.41
CA TYR A 271 -4.48 -4.77 -0.32
C TYR A 271 -4.70 -5.54 -1.63
N TRP A 272 -3.97 -5.14 -2.68
CA TRP A 272 -4.07 -5.70 -4.04
C TRP A 272 -3.89 -7.22 -4.06
N GLY A 273 -3.16 -7.78 -3.09
CA GLY A 273 -3.02 -9.23 -2.92
C GLY A 273 -4.36 -9.97 -2.85
N PHE A 274 -5.37 -9.43 -2.16
CA PHE A 274 -6.69 -10.06 -2.10
C PHE A 274 -7.44 -9.96 -3.42
N TYR A 275 -7.32 -8.83 -4.11
CA TYR A 275 -7.95 -8.62 -5.42
C TYR A 275 -7.31 -9.49 -6.50
N PHE A 276 -6.00 -9.72 -6.47
CA PHE A 276 -5.33 -10.63 -7.40
C PHE A 276 -5.75 -12.09 -7.23
N GLN A 277 -6.08 -12.50 -6.00
CA GLN A 277 -6.63 -13.84 -5.74
C GLN A 277 -8.11 -13.94 -6.12
N ASN A 278 -8.82 -12.81 -6.18
CA ASN A 278 -10.25 -12.72 -6.42
C ASN A 278 -10.56 -11.72 -7.54
N LEU A 279 -10.04 -11.96 -8.74
CA LEU A 279 -10.17 -11.06 -9.91
C LEU A 279 -11.63 -10.75 -10.30
N GLN A 280 -12.60 -11.51 -9.79
CA GLN A 280 -14.03 -11.23 -9.96
C GLN A 280 -14.52 -9.99 -9.19
N TYR A 281 -13.71 -9.47 -8.26
CA TYR A 281 -14.00 -8.27 -7.48
C TYR A 281 -12.92 -7.23 -7.70
N ILE A 282 -13.31 -5.96 -7.60
CA ILE A 282 -12.40 -4.83 -7.71
C ILE A 282 -12.71 -3.80 -6.62
N PRO A 283 -11.74 -2.95 -6.24
CA PRO A 283 -12.00 -1.88 -5.28
C PRO A 283 -13.10 -0.93 -5.74
N VAL A 284 -13.83 -0.36 -4.78
CA VAL A 284 -14.89 0.61 -5.06
C VAL A 284 -14.28 1.91 -5.57
N VAL A 285 -14.63 2.27 -6.81
CA VAL A 285 -14.22 3.52 -7.46
C VAL A 285 -15.42 4.46 -7.48
N PRO A 286 -15.31 5.71 -7.00
CA PRO A 286 -16.42 6.63 -6.94
C PRO A 286 -17.05 6.90 -8.31
N ASP A 287 -18.38 6.94 -8.34
CA ASP A 287 -19.13 7.19 -9.58
C ASP A 287 -18.70 8.45 -10.32
N ARG A 288 -18.33 9.52 -9.59
CA ARG A 288 -17.84 10.77 -10.20
C ARG A 288 -16.62 10.58 -11.12
N VAL A 289 -15.82 9.53 -10.90
CA VAL A 289 -14.62 9.22 -11.69
C VAL A 289 -14.99 8.35 -12.91
N VAL A 290 -15.85 7.35 -12.72
CA VAL A 290 -16.13 6.31 -13.74
C VAL A 290 -17.38 6.59 -14.57
N SER A 291 -18.45 7.09 -13.95
CA SER A 291 -19.76 7.24 -14.60
C SER A 291 -19.77 8.18 -15.81
N PRO A 292 -18.99 9.27 -15.89
CA PRO A 292 -18.97 10.10 -17.09
C PRO A 292 -18.35 9.40 -18.31
N LEU A 293 -17.50 8.41 -18.09
CA LEU A 293 -16.68 7.79 -19.14
C LEU A 293 -17.26 6.45 -19.63
N LEU A 294 -18.05 5.78 -18.80
CA LEU A 294 -18.58 4.44 -19.09
C LEU A 294 -19.98 4.48 -19.73
N THR A 295 -20.24 3.51 -20.61
CA THR A 295 -21.59 3.26 -21.14
C THR A 295 -22.50 2.68 -20.06
N ARG A 296 -23.82 2.72 -20.30
CA ARG A 296 -24.81 2.14 -19.36
C ARG A 296 -24.55 0.65 -19.08
N GLU A 297 -24.17 -0.12 -20.09
CA GLU A 297 -23.87 -1.54 -19.92
C GLU A 297 -22.60 -1.75 -19.08
N GLN A 298 -21.54 -0.98 -19.35
CA GLN A 298 -20.30 -1.03 -18.56
C GLN A 298 -20.54 -0.66 -17.10
N LYS A 299 -21.38 0.34 -16.80
CA LYS A 299 -21.77 0.69 -15.42
C LYS A 299 -22.47 -0.45 -14.69
N ASN A 300 -23.42 -1.12 -15.36
CA ASN A 300 -24.12 -2.26 -14.76
C ASN A 300 -23.14 -3.40 -14.42
N ARG A 301 -22.16 -3.67 -15.31
CA ARG A 301 -21.11 -4.66 -15.05
C ARG A 301 -20.19 -4.23 -13.92
N LEU A 302 -19.77 -2.95 -13.91
CA LEU A 302 -18.94 -2.39 -12.86
C LEU A 302 -19.57 -2.54 -11.48
N GLY A 303 -20.86 -2.23 -11.34
CA GLY A 303 -21.61 -2.41 -10.09
C GLY A 303 -21.66 -3.87 -9.63
N ALA A 304 -21.57 -4.84 -10.54
CA ALA A 304 -21.45 -6.26 -10.16
C ALA A 304 -20.06 -6.64 -9.65
N LEU A 305 -19.00 -6.01 -10.17
CA LEU A 305 -17.61 -6.23 -9.74
C LEU A 305 -17.31 -5.57 -8.38
N GLN A 306 -17.96 -4.45 -8.07
CA GLN A 306 -17.73 -3.65 -6.85
C GLN A 306 -18.63 -4.05 -5.67
N ARG A 307 -19.26 -5.23 -5.71
CA ARG A 307 -20.14 -5.70 -4.62
C ARG A 307 -19.41 -6.01 -3.33
N TRP A 308 -18.10 -6.27 -3.41
CA TRP A 308 -17.28 -6.62 -2.26
C TRP A 308 -16.09 -5.67 -2.16
N ASP A 309 -16.03 -4.96 -1.05
CA ASP A 309 -14.94 -4.04 -0.76
C ASP A 309 -14.00 -4.63 0.30
N TYR A 310 -12.86 -5.17 -0.16
CA TYR A 310 -11.84 -5.74 0.72
C TYR A 310 -11.06 -4.67 1.48
N SER A 311 -11.17 -3.39 1.09
CA SER A 311 -10.52 -2.30 1.82
C SER A 311 -11.19 -2.02 3.17
N ARG A 312 -12.48 -2.37 3.28
CA ARG A 312 -13.27 -2.29 4.51
C ARG A 312 -13.16 -3.51 5.40
N ILE A 313 -12.45 -4.55 4.98
CA ILE A 313 -12.08 -5.67 5.84
C ILE A 313 -10.90 -5.22 6.73
N ASP A 314 -11.02 -4.02 7.30
CA ASP A 314 -10.13 -3.46 8.30
C ASP A 314 -9.96 -4.50 9.39
N LEU A 315 -8.74 -5.07 9.48
CA LEU A 315 -8.01 -5.51 10.68
C LEU A 315 -8.71 -6.37 11.76
N GLN A 316 -10.02 -6.63 11.68
CA GLN A 316 -10.81 -7.45 12.60
C GLN A 316 -10.60 -8.94 12.35
N VAL A 317 -10.12 -9.32 11.15
CA VAL A 317 -9.93 -10.73 10.73
C VAL A 317 -8.85 -11.46 11.52
N GLN A 318 -8.00 -10.78 12.30
CA GLN A 318 -7.05 -11.50 13.16
C GLN A 318 -7.65 -12.02 14.48
N GLY A 319 -8.96 -11.86 14.75
CA GLY A 319 -9.54 -12.30 16.03
C GLY A 319 -10.96 -12.89 16.05
N GLY A 320 -11.77 -12.81 15.00
CA GLY A 320 -13.15 -13.32 15.06
C GLY A 320 -13.82 -13.53 13.72
N ASP A 321 -14.62 -14.59 13.64
CA ASP A 321 -15.46 -14.93 12.48
C ASP A 321 -16.30 -13.72 12.04
N ILE A 322 -16.05 -13.21 10.83
CA ILE A 322 -16.82 -12.10 10.26
C ILE A 322 -18.03 -12.66 9.51
N PRO A 323 -19.27 -12.34 9.92
CA PRO A 323 -20.43 -12.57 9.08
C PRO A 323 -20.45 -11.59 7.91
N PRO A 324 -20.94 -12.00 6.72
CA PRO A 324 -21.05 -11.12 5.56
C PRO A 324 -21.94 -9.92 5.90
N VAL A 325 -21.44 -8.70 5.67
CA VAL A 325 -22.24 -7.47 5.84
C VAL A 325 -23.19 -7.36 4.65
N PRO A 326 -24.52 -7.36 4.85
CA PRO A 326 -25.47 -7.09 3.78
C PRO A 326 -25.44 -5.59 3.44
N PHE A 327 -25.47 -5.27 2.13
CA PHE A 327 -25.72 -3.92 1.65
C PHE A 327 -27.24 -3.67 1.64
N ASP A 328 -27.68 -2.59 2.26
CA ASP A 328 -28.98 -1.99 1.97
C ASP A 328 -28.88 -1.18 0.66
N GLU A 329 -29.90 -1.35 -0.19
CA GLU A 329 -30.06 -0.78 -1.55
C GLU A 329 -30.16 0.76 -1.59
#